data_AF-A0A351PTN3-F1
#
_entry.id   AF-A0A351PTN3-F1
#
_cell.length_a   1.000
_cell.length_b   1.000
_cell.length_c   1.000
_cell.angle_alpha   90.00
_cell.angle_beta   90.00
_cell.angle_gamma   90.00
#
_symmetry.space_group_name_H-M   'P 1'
#
loop_
_entity.id
_entity.type
_entity.pdbx_description
1 polymer ?
#
loop_
_entity_poly.entity_id
_entity_poly.type
_entity_poly.pdbx_seq_one_letter_code
_entity_poly.pdbx_strand_id
1 'polypeptide(L)' 'MAEIRPVAHIKTGFSEKFGIPRQSNIAHATTAKIYFEKEFKDPQVIKGLEGFDYIWLLW' A
#
# COMPACT_ATOMS: atom_id res chain seq x y z
N MET A 1 -18.89 -12.93 12.86
CA MET A 1 -18.22 -11.90 12.03
C MET A 1 -17.00 -12.55 11.40
N ALA A 2 -16.68 -12.24 10.14
CA ALA A 2 -15.48 -12.77 9.49
C ALA A 2 -14.23 -12.06 10.03
N GLU A 3 -13.17 -12.81 10.28
CA GLU A 3 -11.87 -12.28 10.66
C GLU A 3 -11.18 -11.65 9.45
N ILE A 4 -10.67 -10.42 9.59
CA ILE A 4 -9.90 -9.76 8.54
C ILE A 4 -8.42 -10.13 8.73
N ARG A 5 -7.85 -10.84 7.74
CA ARG A 5 -6.42 -11.18 7.71
C ARG A 5 -5.68 -10.20 6.79
N PRO A 6 -4.57 -9.59 7.24
CA PRO A 6 -3.77 -8.73 6.37
C PRO A 6 -3.17 -9.55 5.22
N VAL A 7 -3.26 -9.00 4.00
CA VAL A 7 -2.66 -9.60 2.80
C VAL A 7 -1.32 -8.97 2.44
N ALA A 8 -1.04 -7.78 2.96
CA ALA A 8 0.15 -7.01 2.68
C ALA A 8 0.40 -5.92 3.74
N HIS A 9 1.62 -5.40 3.77
CA HIS A 9 2.05 -4.27 4.57
C HIS A 9 2.58 -3.14 3.68
N ILE A 10 2.23 -1.89 4.00
CA ILE A 10 2.78 -0.71 3.33
C ILE A 10 4.04 -0.23 4.06
N LYS A 11 5.11 0.02 3.31
CA LYS A 11 6.31 0.70 3.79
C LYS A 11 6.43 2.04 3.08
N THR A 12 6.48 3.11 3.86
CA THR A 12 6.61 4.48 3.35
C THR A 12 7.94 5.08 3.78
N GLY A 13 8.27 6.28 3.30
CA GLY A 13 9.40 7.07 3.81
C GLY A 13 9.18 7.64 5.22
N PHE A 14 7.98 7.50 5.79
CA PHE A 14 7.66 7.97 7.14
C PHE A 14 7.83 6.84 8.15
N SER A 15 8.75 7.03 9.11
CA SER A 15 9.02 6.07 10.19
C SER A 15 7.97 6.10 11.29
N GLU A 16 7.24 7.21 11.43
CA GLU A 16 6.22 7.42 12.45
C GLU A 16 5.07 8.29 11.91
N LYS A 17 4.01 8.43 12.71
CA LYS A 17 2.85 9.26 12.35
C LYS A 17 3.18 10.76 12.32
N PHE A 18 4.10 11.19 13.19
CA PHE A 18 4.53 12.58 13.23
C PHE A 18 5.33 12.91 11.97
N GLY A 19 4.95 13.99 11.28
CA GLY A 19 5.58 14.38 10.00
C GLY A 19 4.88 13.85 8.74
N ILE A 20 3.84 13.01 8.86
CA ILE A 20 2.98 12.67 7.71
C ILE A 20 2.17 13.92 7.31
N PRO A 21 2.25 14.40 6.05
CA PRO A 21 1.47 15.53 5.58
C PRO A 21 -0.03 15.27 5.72
N ARG A 22 -0.78 16.28 6.19
CA ARG A 22 -2.24 16.20 6.27
C ARG A 22 -2.92 16.21 4.89
N GLN A 23 -2.23 16.76 3.89
CA GLN A 23 -2.66 16.74 2.50
C GLN A 23 -1.82 15.74 1.73
N SER A 24 -2.51 14.81 1.05
CA SER A 24 -1.88 13.91 0.10
C SER A 24 -1.24 14.70 -1.05
N ASN A 25 -0.25 14.11 -1.74
CA ASN A 25 0.49 14.69 -2.86
C ASN A 25 1.41 15.89 -2.58
N ILE A 26 1.70 16.28 -1.33
CA ILE A 26 2.70 17.32 -1.05
C ILE A 26 4.13 16.77 -1.01
N ALA A 27 4.31 15.55 -0.50
CA ALA A 27 5.62 14.92 -0.36
C ALA A 27 6.03 14.17 -1.64
N HIS A 28 6.23 14.90 -2.75
CA HIS A 28 6.59 14.31 -4.06
C HIS A 28 7.90 13.49 -4.06
N ALA A 29 8.78 13.72 -3.08
CA ALA A 29 10.03 12.97 -2.93
C ALA A 29 9.85 11.59 -2.28
N THR A 30 8.67 11.28 -1.74
CA THR A 30 8.39 10.01 -1.06
C THR A 30 7.54 9.10 -1.93
N THR A 31 8.01 7.87 -2.11
CA THR A 31 7.23 6.74 -2.64
C THR A 31 6.98 5.72 -1.54
N ALA A 32 5.87 4.99 -1.64
CA ALA A 32 5.60 3.83 -0.80
C ALA A 32 5.73 2.52 -1.59
N LYS A 33 5.96 1.42 -0.88
CA LYS A 33 5.97 0.07 -1.45
C LYS A 33 5.03 -0.84 -0.65
N ILE A 34 4.24 -1.63 -1.36
CA ILE A 34 3.37 -2.67 -0.79
C ILE A 34 4.16 -3.97 -0.77
N TYR A 35 4.28 -4.58 0.41
CA TYR A 35 4.94 -5.86 0.63
C TYR A 35 3.87 -6.90 0.94
N PHE A 36 3.64 -7.81 0.00
CA PHE A 36 2.68 -8.90 0.20
C PHE A 36 3.21 -9.92 1.20
N GLU A 37 2.28 -10.43 2.01
CA GLU A 37 2.55 -11.59 2.85
C GLU A 37 2.92 -12.82 2.01
N LYS A 38 3.65 -13.76 2.61
CA LYS A 38 4.23 -14.90 1.87
C LYS A 38 3.16 -15.72 1.11
N GLU A 39 1.95 -15.79 1.66
CA GLU A 39 0.80 -16.49 1.08
C GLU A 39 0.20 -15.76 -0.14
N PHE A 40 0.41 -14.45 -0.27
CA PHE A 40 -0.23 -13.61 -1.30
C PHE A 40 0.75 -12.96 -2.28
N LYS A 41 2.03 -13.40 -2.30
CA LYS A 41 3.07 -12.80 -3.14
C LYS A 41 3.10 -13.27 -4.59
N ASP A 42 2.10 -14.04 -5.05
CA ASP A 42 2.01 -14.47 -6.45
C ASP A 42 1.79 -13.23 -7.35
N PRO A 43 2.67 -12.94 -8.32
CA PRO A 43 2.51 -11.79 -9.22
C PRO A 43 1.18 -11.76 -9.97
N GLN A 44 0.50 -12.89 -10.14
CA GLN A 44 -0.81 -12.93 -10.79
C GLN A 44 -1.90 -12.15 -10.02
N VAL A 45 -1.76 -11.94 -8.70
CA VAL A 45 -2.78 -11.23 -7.89
C VAL A 45 -2.89 -9.75 -8.23
N ILE A 46 -1.88 -9.18 -8.88
CA ILE A 46 -1.86 -7.77 -9.31
C ILE A 46 -1.97 -7.61 -10.83
N LYS A 47 -2.14 -8.70 -11.58
CA LYS A 47 -2.26 -8.65 -13.03
C LYS A 47 -3.52 -7.87 -13.43
N GLY A 48 -3.38 -6.95 -14.36
CA GLY A 48 -4.45 -6.06 -14.81
C GLY A 48 -4.53 -4.75 -14.02
N LEU A 49 -3.82 -4.61 -12.89
CA LEU A 49 -3.74 -3.34 -12.18
C LEU A 49 -2.98 -2.27 -12.97
N GLU A 50 -2.13 -2.66 -13.92
CA GLU A 50 -1.41 -1.74 -14.82
C GLU A 50 -2.32 -0.88 -15.70
N GLY A 51 -3.60 -1.25 -15.84
CA GLY A 51 -4.60 -0.48 -16.59
C GLY A 51 -5.25 0.67 -15.80
N PHE A 52 -4.85 0.90 -14.54
CA PHE A 52 -5.45 1.89 -13.67
C PHE A 52 -4.42 2.86 -13.11
N ASP A 53 -4.77 4.14 -13.07
CA ASP A 53 -3.93 5.19 -12.45
C ASP A 53 -4.01 5.20 -10.93
N TYR A 54 -5.13 4.71 -10.37
CA TYR A 54 -5.43 4.76 -8.93
C TYR A 54 -6.05 3.44 -8.45
N ILE A 55 -5.66 3.04 -7.24
CA ILE A 55 -6.23 1.89 -6.54
C ILE A 55 -6.59 2.28 -5.11
N TRP A 56 -7.50 1.52 -4.51
CA TRP A 56 -7.84 1.65 -3.09
C TRP A 56 -7.05 0.63 -2.27
N LEU A 57 -6.52 1.08 -1.13
CA LEU A 57 -6.00 0.21 -0.10
C LEU A 57 -6.97 0.25 1.07
N LEU A 58 -7.26 -0.92 1.64
CA LEU A 58 -8.07 -1.06 2.85
C LEU A 58 -7.12 -1.47 3.98
N TRP A 59 -7.12 -0.71 5.07
CA TRP A 59 -6.20 -0.88 6.20
C TRP A 59 -6.85 -0.53 7.52
#